data_AF-A0A1H0XEK4-F1
#
_entry.id   AF-A0A1H0XEK4-F1
#
_cell.length_a   1.000
_cell.length_b   1.000
_cell.length_c   1.000
_cell.angle_alpha   90.00
_cell.angle_beta   90.00
_cell.angle_gamma   90.00
#
_symmetry.space_group_name_H-M   'P 1'
#
loop_
_entity.id
_entity.type
_entity.pdbx_description
1 polymer ?
#
loop_
_entity_poly.entity_id
_entity_poly.type
_entity_poly.pdbx_seq_one_letter_code
_entity_poly.pdbx_strand_id
1 'polypeptide(L)'
;MENIELSVEKTMVPLKVSVANEMVARYQATRKTLIDESFGINDTRSIWFSIDGIRNFINNLPVDASGVRIHLAAYTQDNEHYPNQTTVIFIGTAEKDGKDTDAMETNVLFDIDLGVLGPFNQGKPCPPVCGFFMDSFVEKTMIPIELSMAKEIIANYNSTRKTLIDETFGINDTRSIWVSLDELKSFINNLPKNANGVRVHLTVYNQSEQHYPNQTTVIWTGTLEQGYQTVDIIDKDGAFLSADKTMAPWTMGKVCS
;
A
#
# COMPACT_ATOMS: atom_id res chain seq x y z
N MET A 1 -42.97 -5.41 10.48
CA MET A 1 -42.17 -5.46 9.25
C MET A 1 -40.74 -5.40 9.69
N GLU A 2 -40.09 -6.56 9.78
CA GLU A 2 -38.64 -6.65 9.97
C GLU A 2 -37.98 -6.23 8.66
N ASN A 3 -37.22 -5.13 8.70
CA ASN A 3 -36.29 -4.81 7.63
C ASN A 3 -35.12 -5.76 7.76
N ILE A 4 -35.12 -6.81 6.93
CA ILE A 4 -33.93 -7.60 6.68
C ILE A 4 -33.03 -6.73 5.79
N GLU A 5 -32.13 -5.97 6.41
CA GLU A 5 -30.97 -5.45 5.69
C GLU A 5 -30.14 -6.65 5.23
N LEU A 6 -30.25 -6.98 3.94
CA LEU A 6 -29.27 -7.83 3.29
C LEU A 6 -27.93 -7.09 3.33
N SER A 7 -27.10 -7.40 4.33
CA SER A 7 -25.68 -7.14 4.29
C SER A 7 -25.12 -7.99 3.14
N VAL A 8 -25.05 -7.40 1.94
CA VAL A 8 -24.25 -7.97 0.87
C VAL A 8 -22.82 -7.92 1.37
N GLU A 9 -22.36 -9.06 1.88
CA GLU A 9 -20.96 -9.31 2.23
C GLU A 9 -20.16 -8.93 0.98
N LYS A 10 -19.48 -7.79 1.04
CA LYS A 10 -18.78 -7.20 -0.11
C LYS A 10 -17.51 -8.01 -0.30
N THR A 11 -17.65 -9.22 -0.85
CA THR A 11 -16.55 -10.11 -1.15
C THR A 11 -15.62 -9.40 -2.12
N MET A 12 -14.35 -9.24 -1.73
CA MET A 12 -13.32 -8.69 -2.60
C MET A 12 -13.33 -9.46 -3.93
N VAL A 13 -13.34 -8.73 -5.05
CA VAL A 13 -13.26 -9.32 -6.38
C VAL A 13 -11.81 -9.26 -6.87
N PRO A 14 -11.17 -10.40 -7.17
CA PRO A 14 -9.85 -10.40 -7.77
C PRO A 14 -9.83 -9.68 -9.14
N LEU A 15 -8.89 -8.75 -9.38
CA LEU A 15 -8.70 -8.06 -10.68
C LEU A 15 -7.99 -8.95 -11.66
N LYS A 16 -8.47 -9.07 -12.91
CA LYS A 16 -7.69 -9.73 -13.96
C LYS A 16 -6.27 -9.14 -14.08
N VAL A 17 -5.30 -10.01 -14.34
CA VAL A 17 -3.88 -9.60 -14.33
C VAL A 17 -3.54 -8.68 -15.48
N SER A 18 -4.19 -8.84 -16.63
CA SER A 18 -4.07 -7.88 -17.71
C SER A 18 -4.46 -6.47 -17.26
N VAL A 19 -5.52 -6.33 -16.47
CA VAL A 19 -5.98 -5.04 -15.92
C VAL A 19 -4.94 -4.49 -14.94
N ALA A 20 -4.44 -5.30 -14.01
CA ALA A 20 -3.40 -4.84 -13.09
C ALA A 20 -2.11 -4.42 -13.82
N ASN A 21 -1.67 -5.17 -14.82
CA ASN A 21 -0.50 -4.82 -15.63
C ASN A 21 -0.71 -3.50 -16.37
N GLU A 22 -1.91 -3.27 -16.92
CA GLU A 22 -2.26 -1.99 -17.53
C GLU A 22 -2.24 -0.83 -16.52
N MET A 23 -2.74 -1.05 -15.30
CA MET A 23 -2.72 -0.04 -14.24
C MET A 23 -1.30 0.29 -13.76
N VAL A 24 -0.44 -0.73 -13.61
CA VAL A 24 0.99 -0.57 -13.30
C VAL A 24 1.71 0.15 -14.44
N ALA A 25 1.51 -0.28 -15.68
CA ALA A 25 2.11 0.34 -16.86
C ALA A 25 1.68 1.80 -17.01
N ARG A 26 0.42 2.11 -16.71
CA ARG A 26 -0.11 3.47 -16.72
C ARG A 26 0.62 4.33 -15.69
N TYR A 27 0.76 3.88 -14.45
CA TYR A 27 1.51 4.62 -13.43
C TYR A 27 2.96 4.91 -13.88
N GLN A 28 3.65 3.89 -14.40
CA GLN A 28 5.02 4.02 -14.88
C GLN A 28 5.13 5.00 -16.04
N ALA A 29 4.22 4.95 -17.01
CA ALA A 29 4.25 5.80 -18.19
C ALA A 29 3.81 7.25 -17.93
N THR A 30 3.26 7.54 -16.75
CA THR A 30 2.68 8.85 -16.45
C THR A 30 3.25 9.46 -15.17
N ARG A 31 2.84 8.97 -14.00
CA ARG A 31 3.14 9.60 -12.71
C ARG A 31 4.61 9.44 -12.39
N LYS A 32 5.13 8.23 -12.59
CA LYS A 32 6.55 7.96 -12.39
C LYS A 32 7.41 8.79 -13.34
N THR A 33 7.12 8.80 -14.65
CA THR A 33 7.85 9.63 -15.63
C THR A 33 7.86 11.10 -15.21
N LEU A 34 6.70 11.65 -14.84
CA LEU A 34 6.58 13.04 -14.41
C LEU A 34 7.42 13.33 -13.15
N ILE A 35 7.40 12.43 -12.16
CA ILE A 35 8.19 12.56 -10.93
C ILE A 35 9.69 12.42 -11.23
N ASP A 36 10.08 11.41 -12.01
CA ASP A 36 11.47 11.18 -12.42
C ASP A 36 12.06 12.42 -13.10
N GLU A 37 11.34 13.00 -14.05
CA GLU A 37 11.76 14.19 -14.79
C GLU A 37 11.85 15.42 -13.89
N SER A 38 10.89 15.60 -12.97
CA SER A 38 10.81 16.78 -12.11
C SER A 38 11.85 16.77 -10.99
N PHE A 39 12.21 15.60 -10.48
CA PHE A 39 13.14 15.46 -9.35
C PHE A 39 14.52 14.89 -9.75
N GLY A 40 14.71 14.48 -11.01
CA GLY A 40 15.97 13.90 -11.48
C GLY A 40 16.30 12.57 -10.81
N ILE A 41 15.28 11.78 -10.47
CA ILE A 41 15.41 10.51 -9.76
C ILE A 41 14.88 9.34 -10.60
N ASN A 42 15.17 8.12 -10.18
CA ASN A 42 14.43 6.94 -10.60
C ASN A 42 13.48 6.54 -9.46
N ASP A 43 12.30 7.16 -9.43
CA ASP A 43 11.33 7.02 -8.35
C ASP A 43 10.76 5.60 -8.24
N THR A 44 10.17 5.32 -7.09
CA THR A 44 9.65 4.02 -6.72
C THR A 44 8.48 3.58 -7.60
N ARG A 45 8.46 2.30 -7.98
CA ARG A 45 7.36 1.66 -8.72
C ARG A 45 6.54 0.74 -7.82
N SER A 46 7.21 0.12 -6.86
CA SER A 46 6.62 -0.84 -5.94
C SER A 46 7.38 -0.84 -4.63
N ILE A 47 6.72 -1.23 -3.55
CA ILE A 47 7.33 -1.34 -2.23
C ILE A 47 7.15 -2.77 -1.76
N TRP A 48 8.26 -3.42 -1.36
CA TRP A 48 8.23 -4.78 -0.83
C TRP A 48 8.23 -4.78 0.70
N PHE A 49 7.37 -5.58 1.30
CA PHE A 49 7.27 -5.81 2.74
C PHE A 49 7.43 -7.29 3.04
N SER A 50 8.09 -7.64 4.15
CA SER A 50 8.11 -9.04 4.59
C SER A 50 6.71 -9.47 5.02
N ILE A 51 6.37 -10.74 4.76
CA ILE A 51 5.04 -11.25 5.09
C ILE A 51 4.83 -11.29 6.60
N ASP A 52 5.87 -11.66 7.34
CA ASP A 52 5.87 -11.67 8.81
C ASP A 52 5.66 -10.26 9.35
N GLY A 53 6.13 -9.24 8.63
CA GLY A 53 5.95 -7.88 9.03
C GLY A 53 4.54 -7.36 8.91
N ILE A 54 3.92 -7.61 7.77
CA ILE A 54 2.52 -7.29 7.56
C ILE A 54 1.65 -8.07 8.57
N ARG A 55 1.94 -9.36 8.81
CA ARG A 55 1.25 -10.14 9.84
C ARG A 55 1.42 -9.57 11.24
N ASN A 56 2.64 -9.20 11.62
CA ASN A 56 2.93 -8.61 12.91
C ASN A 56 2.20 -7.27 13.09
N PHE A 57 2.23 -6.41 12.06
CA PHE A 57 1.48 -5.16 12.06
C PHE A 57 -0.02 -5.41 12.29
N ILE A 58 -0.64 -6.29 11.49
CA ILE A 58 -2.07 -6.62 11.59
C ILE A 58 -2.42 -7.22 12.97
N ASN A 59 -1.59 -8.12 13.50
CA ASN A 59 -1.84 -8.80 14.76
C ASN A 59 -1.69 -7.88 15.99
N ASN A 60 -0.94 -6.78 15.85
CA ASN A 60 -0.76 -5.78 16.90
C ASN A 60 -1.75 -4.62 16.79
N LEU A 61 -2.65 -4.63 15.80
CA LEU A 61 -3.76 -3.69 15.78
C LEU A 61 -4.70 -4.01 16.96
N PRO A 62 -5.28 -2.99 17.60
CA PRO A 62 -6.22 -3.17 18.69
C PRO A 62 -7.50 -3.86 18.20
N VAL A 63 -8.25 -4.45 19.12
CA VAL A 63 -9.45 -5.25 18.81
C VAL A 63 -10.54 -4.42 18.11
N ASP A 64 -10.59 -3.13 18.37
CA ASP A 64 -11.53 -2.15 17.80
C ASP A 64 -11.03 -1.50 16.50
N ALA A 65 -9.88 -1.93 15.96
CA ALA A 65 -9.42 -1.45 14.66
C ALA A 65 -10.41 -1.83 13.54
N SER A 66 -10.85 -0.83 12.79
CA SER A 66 -11.77 -1.01 11.65
C SER A 66 -11.04 -1.37 10.36
N GLY A 67 -9.76 -1.01 10.25
CA GLY A 67 -9.00 -1.19 9.03
C GLY A 67 -7.60 -0.59 9.09
N VAL A 68 -7.05 -0.36 7.90
CA VAL A 68 -5.72 0.21 7.70
C VAL A 68 -5.81 1.28 6.63
N ARG A 69 -5.28 2.47 6.93
CA ARG A 69 -5.04 3.50 5.95
C ARG A 69 -3.60 3.45 5.44
N ILE A 70 -3.49 3.39 4.13
CA ILE A 70 -2.25 3.37 3.37
C ILE A 70 -2.02 4.79 2.86
N HIS A 71 -1.16 5.57 3.50
CA HIS A 71 -0.79 6.90 3.03
C HIS A 71 0.30 6.82 1.99
N LEU A 72 0.13 7.54 0.88
CA LEU A 72 1.22 7.80 -0.05
C LEU A 72 2.16 8.81 0.60
N ALA A 73 3.45 8.48 0.60
CA ALA A 73 4.48 9.23 1.30
C ALA A 73 5.72 9.37 0.43
N ALA A 74 6.61 10.27 0.82
CA ALA A 74 7.86 10.50 0.14
C ALA A 74 8.94 10.86 1.14
N TYR A 75 10.01 10.08 1.16
CA TYR A 75 11.19 10.43 1.92
C TYR A 75 11.73 11.79 1.50
N THR A 76 12.27 12.54 2.46
CA THR A 76 12.95 13.81 2.19
C THR A 76 14.29 13.55 1.52
N GLN A 77 14.91 14.60 1.00
CA GLN A 77 16.24 14.52 0.37
C GLN A 77 17.32 14.04 1.36
N ASP A 78 17.13 14.30 2.66
CA ASP A 78 18.09 13.98 3.71
C ASP A 78 17.94 12.54 4.25
N ASN A 79 17.00 11.75 3.71
CA ASN A 79 16.86 10.35 4.10
C ASN A 79 18.10 9.56 3.67
N GLU A 80 18.71 8.85 4.62
CA GLU A 80 19.98 8.15 4.43
C GLU A 80 19.92 7.06 3.35
N HIS A 81 18.79 6.36 3.24
CA HIS A 81 18.70 5.15 2.41
C HIS A 81 17.93 5.37 1.10
N TYR A 82 16.90 6.19 1.13
CA TYR A 82 15.95 6.36 0.03
C TYR A 82 15.62 7.84 -0.21
N PRO A 83 16.62 8.71 -0.44
CA PRO A 83 16.41 10.14 -0.57
C PRO A 83 15.44 10.43 -1.72
N ASN A 84 14.43 11.25 -1.43
CA ASN A 84 13.39 11.62 -2.40
C ASN A 84 12.67 10.43 -3.05
N GLN A 85 12.55 9.26 -2.41
CA GLN A 85 11.79 8.14 -2.97
C GLN A 85 10.35 8.11 -2.45
N THR A 86 9.40 7.81 -3.34
CA THR A 86 8.02 7.51 -2.96
C THR A 86 7.96 6.23 -2.13
N THR A 87 7.13 6.21 -1.09
CA THR A 87 6.88 5.04 -0.24
C THR A 87 5.42 5.03 0.19
N VAL A 88 5.03 4.06 1.02
CA VAL A 88 3.72 4.01 1.67
C VAL A 88 3.86 3.85 3.17
N ILE A 89 2.92 4.42 3.92
CA ILE A 89 2.81 4.23 5.37
C ILE A 89 1.49 3.56 5.68
N PHE A 90 1.54 2.48 6.46
CA PHE A 90 0.36 1.86 7.03
C PHE A 90 0.05 2.43 8.40
N ILE A 91 -1.18 2.83 8.62
CA ILE A 91 -1.67 3.32 9.91
C ILE A 91 -3.00 2.63 10.15
N GLY A 92 -3.16 1.96 11.28
CA GLY A 92 -4.45 1.35 11.58
C GLY A 92 -5.52 2.41 11.85
N THR A 93 -6.76 2.09 11.54
CA THR A 93 -7.91 2.99 11.70
C THR A 93 -8.88 2.47 12.76
N ALA A 94 -9.62 3.37 13.38
CA ALA A 94 -10.75 3.06 14.23
C ALA A 94 -11.99 3.83 13.75
N GLU A 95 -13.17 3.23 13.91
CA GLU A 95 -14.41 3.90 13.57
C GLU A 95 -14.75 4.95 14.65
N LYS A 96 -14.96 6.18 14.21
CA LYS A 96 -15.42 7.29 15.05
C LYS A 96 -16.47 8.08 14.30
N ASP A 97 -17.65 8.24 14.91
CA ASP A 97 -18.78 8.97 14.33
C ASP A 97 -19.18 8.45 12.93
N GLY A 98 -19.12 7.12 12.73
CA GLY A 98 -19.44 6.47 11.45
C GLY A 98 -18.38 6.68 10.35
N LYS A 99 -17.17 7.08 10.73
CA LYS A 99 -16.04 7.28 9.81
C LYS A 99 -14.81 6.56 10.31
N ASP A 100 -14.08 5.92 9.40
CA ASP A 100 -12.75 5.39 9.69
C ASP A 100 -11.77 6.54 9.88
N THR A 101 -11.17 6.65 11.06
CA THR A 101 -10.21 7.70 11.42
C THR A 101 -8.87 7.08 11.81
N ASP A 102 -7.78 7.80 11.54
CA ASP A 102 -6.43 7.37 11.90
C ASP A 102 -5.70 8.45 12.72
N ALA A 103 -4.49 8.11 13.17
CA ALA A 103 -3.66 9.02 13.96
C ALA A 103 -3.15 10.26 13.19
N MET A 104 -3.22 10.28 11.85
CA MET A 104 -2.90 11.48 11.06
C MET A 104 -4.00 12.51 11.18
N GLU A 105 -5.27 12.07 11.19
CA GLU A 105 -6.43 12.95 11.28
C GLU A 105 -6.68 13.47 12.70
N THR A 106 -6.54 12.62 13.70
CA THR A 106 -6.85 12.98 15.09
C THR A 106 -5.69 13.66 15.80
N ASN A 107 -4.46 13.57 15.25
CA ASN A 107 -3.20 13.92 15.92
C ASN A 107 -2.95 13.18 17.24
N VAL A 108 -3.72 12.14 17.52
CA VAL A 108 -3.63 11.32 18.71
C VAL A 108 -3.24 9.93 18.24
N LEU A 109 -2.05 9.46 18.65
CA LEU A 109 -1.83 8.02 18.68
C LEU A 109 -2.89 7.47 19.61
N PHE A 110 -3.70 6.54 19.11
CA PHE A 110 -4.58 5.79 19.99
C PHE A 110 -3.66 4.98 20.91
N ASP A 111 -3.41 5.54 22.08
CA ASP A 111 -2.60 4.95 23.14
C ASP A 111 -3.48 3.89 23.79
N ILE A 112 -3.53 2.74 23.13
CA ILE A 112 -4.19 1.57 23.66
C ILE A 112 -3.03 0.75 24.21
N ASP A 113 -2.99 0.62 25.54
CA ASP A 113 -2.00 -0.05 26.42
C ASP A 113 -1.49 -1.45 25.96
N LEU A 114 -1.88 -1.94 24.78
CA LEU A 114 -1.65 -3.28 24.26
C LEU A 114 -1.29 -3.35 22.75
N GLY A 115 -1.18 -2.24 22.02
CA GLY A 115 -0.88 -2.28 20.58
C GLY A 115 -0.93 -0.91 19.91
N VAL A 116 0.15 -0.54 19.23
CA VAL A 116 0.30 0.80 18.64
C VAL A 116 -0.42 0.83 17.29
N LEU A 117 -1.47 1.66 17.15
CA LEU A 117 -2.02 2.11 15.84
C LEU A 117 -1.04 3.03 15.08
N GLY A 118 0.25 2.85 15.33
CA GLY A 118 1.30 3.74 14.90
C GLY A 118 1.67 3.52 13.44
N PRO A 119 2.36 4.49 12.86
CA PRO A 119 2.76 4.40 11.47
C PRO A 119 3.80 3.31 11.25
N PHE A 120 3.59 2.53 10.19
CA PHE A 120 4.45 1.43 9.77
C PHE A 120 4.94 1.68 8.33
N ASN A 121 6.25 1.87 8.17
CA ASN A 121 6.92 2.15 6.90
C ASN A 121 8.27 1.42 6.84
N GLN A 122 8.22 0.09 6.86
CA GLN A 122 9.41 -0.76 6.71
C GLN A 122 9.53 -1.36 5.32
N GLY A 123 8.92 -0.68 4.34
CA GLY A 123 8.91 -1.13 2.97
C GLY A 123 10.24 -0.88 2.31
N LYS A 124 10.65 -1.79 1.42
CA LYS A 124 11.82 -1.62 0.56
C LYS A 124 11.36 -1.08 -0.80
N PRO A 125 11.63 0.19 -1.13
CA PRO A 125 11.21 0.78 -2.39
C PRO A 125 12.00 0.19 -3.57
N CYS A 126 11.30 -0.14 -4.64
CA CYS A 126 11.83 -0.73 -5.87
C CYS A 126 11.29 0.05 -7.09
N PRO A 127 12.16 0.70 -7.88
CA PRO A 127 13.58 1.04 -7.62
C PRO A 127 13.72 2.01 -6.42
N PRO A 128 14.93 2.24 -5.88
CA PRO A 128 16.24 1.79 -6.36
C PRO A 128 16.61 0.35 -5.98
N VAL A 129 15.91 -0.28 -5.03
CA VAL A 129 16.27 -1.61 -4.52
C VAL A 129 15.27 -2.65 -4.99
N CYS A 130 15.60 -3.37 -6.07
CA CYS A 130 14.76 -4.43 -6.64
C CYS A 130 15.46 -5.79 -6.53
N GLY A 131 15.17 -6.55 -5.48
CA GLY A 131 15.87 -7.82 -5.19
C GLY A 131 16.90 -7.69 -4.07
N PHE A 132 17.12 -8.78 -3.34
CA PHE A 132 17.72 -8.86 -2.00
C PHE A 132 18.99 -8.00 -1.77
N PHE A 133 19.03 -7.31 -0.62
CA PHE A 133 20.28 -7.09 0.11
C PHE A 133 20.52 -8.33 0.97
N MET A 134 21.68 -8.96 0.80
CA MET A 134 22.27 -9.90 1.78
C MET A 134 22.67 -9.17 3.07
N ASP A 135 21.76 -8.43 3.70
CA ASP A 135 21.97 -8.06 5.09
C ASP A 135 21.42 -9.20 5.94
N SER A 136 22.37 -10.05 6.34
CA SER A 136 22.34 -11.06 7.39
C SER A 136 21.85 -10.57 8.77
N PHE A 137 21.29 -9.36 8.84
CA PHE A 137 20.55 -8.81 9.97
C PHE A 137 19.09 -8.61 9.53
N VAL A 138 18.35 -9.70 9.38
CA VAL A 138 16.90 -9.63 9.54
C VAL A 138 16.69 -9.27 11.01
N GLU A 139 16.58 -7.99 11.34
CA GLU A 139 15.97 -7.58 12.60
C GLU A 139 14.56 -8.17 12.60
N LYS A 140 14.42 -9.32 13.26
CA LYS A 140 13.17 -10.07 13.42
C LYS A 140 12.14 -9.30 14.26
N THR A 141 12.55 -8.18 14.83
CA THR A 141 11.75 -7.29 15.66
C THR A 141 11.53 -5.99 14.91
N MET A 142 10.28 -5.79 14.48
CA MET A 142 9.86 -4.60 13.77
C MET A 142 9.64 -3.44 14.73
N ILE A 143 10.03 -2.25 14.29
CA ILE A 143 9.93 -1.01 15.06
C ILE A 143 9.00 -0.07 14.27
N PRO A 144 7.86 0.33 14.85
CA PRO A 144 7.03 1.42 14.31
C PRO A 144 7.88 2.66 14.05
N ILE A 145 7.52 3.45 13.04
CA ILE A 145 8.18 4.75 12.87
C ILE A 145 7.52 5.80 13.77
N GLU A 146 8.28 6.83 14.13
CA GLU A 146 7.75 7.94 14.91
C GLU A 146 6.64 8.67 14.17
N LEU A 147 5.62 9.12 14.92
CA LEU A 147 4.47 9.83 14.34
C LEU A 147 4.88 11.10 13.59
N SER A 148 5.86 11.82 14.14
CA SER A 148 6.41 13.04 13.53
C SER A 148 7.06 12.76 12.19
N MET A 149 7.86 11.69 12.09
CA MET A 149 8.48 11.25 10.85
C MET A 149 7.43 10.87 9.82
N ALA A 150 6.38 10.14 10.22
CA ALA A 150 5.29 9.77 9.32
C ALA A 150 4.58 11.01 8.75
N LYS A 151 4.27 11.99 9.60
CA LYS A 151 3.68 13.26 9.19
C LYS A 151 4.57 14.03 8.22
N GLU A 152 5.87 14.07 8.48
CA GLU A 152 6.84 14.76 7.62
C GLU A 152 6.83 14.19 6.20
N ILE A 153 6.98 12.88 6.06
CA ILE A 153 7.08 12.26 4.73
C ILE A 153 5.73 12.19 3.99
N ILE A 154 4.61 12.14 4.71
CA ILE A 154 3.27 12.30 4.11
C ILE A 154 3.07 13.74 3.63
N ALA A 155 3.42 14.73 4.45
CA ALA A 155 3.35 16.13 4.06
C ALA A 155 4.23 16.41 2.85
N ASN A 156 5.45 15.87 2.82
CA ASN A 156 6.37 15.98 1.69
C ASN A 156 5.76 15.41 0.41
N TYR A 157 5.14 14.22 0.44
CA TYR A 157 4.43 13.67 -0.73
C TYR A 157 3.34 14.62 -1.22
N ASN A 158 2.50 15.09 -0.28
CA ASN A 158 1.37 15.95 -0.59
C ASN A 158 1.78 17.29 -1.19
N SER A 159 2.85 17.92 -0.70
CA SER A 159 3.31 19.23 -1.19
C SER A 159 4.20 19.14 -2.43
N THR A 160 4.70 17.95 -2.79
CA THR A 160 5.59 17.75 -3.94
C THR A 160 4.90 16.98 -5.05
N ARG A 161 4.81 15.66 -4.91
CA ARG A 161 4.33 14.73 -5.93
C ARG A 161 2.86 14.91 -6.20
N LYS A 162 2.04 14.96 -5.14
CA LYS A 162 0.60 15.12 -5.32
C LYS A 162 0.29 16.46 -5.99
N THR A 163 0.85 17.57 -5.52
CA THR A 163 0.70 18.88 -6.16
C THR A 163 1.12 18.85 -7.63
N LEU A 164 2.28 18.26 -7.95
CA LEU A 164 2.77 18.12 -9.31
C LEU A 164 1.79 17.31 -10.20
N ILE A 165 1.25 16.21 -9.68
CA ILE A 165 0.27 15.36 -10.39
C ILE A 165 -1.06 16.12 -10.56
N ASP A 166 -1.56 16.76 -9.50
CA ASP A 166 -2.80 17.53 -9.51
C ASP A 166 -2.76 18.61 -10.59
N GLU A 167 -1.66 19.39 -10.62
CA GLU A 167 -1.45 20.47 -11.59
C GLU A 167 -1.30 19.95 -13.02
N THR A 168 -0.55 18.87 -13.21
CA THR A 168 -0.28 18.31 -14.54
C THR A 168 -1.50 17.67 -15.17
N PHE A 169 -2.30 16.94 -14.39
CA PHE A 169 -3.44 16.18 -14.89
C PHE A 169 -4.79 16.85 -14.64
N GLY A 170 -4.84 17.96 -13.90
CA GLY A 170 -6.08 18.66 -13.56
C GLY A 170 -7.02 17.81 -12.70
N ILE A 171 -6.47 17.01 -11.79
CA ILE A 171 -7.21 16.10 -10.90
C ILE A 171 -6.93 16.42 -9.42
N ASN A 172 -7.77 15.90 -8.52
CA ASN A 172 -7.41 15.77 -7.12
C ASN A 172 -6.93 14.34 -6.88
N ASP A 173 -5.63 14.10 -7.03
CA ASP A 173 -5.05 12.76 -6.92
C ASP A 173 -5.13 12.23 -5.48
N THR A 174 -4.92 10.92 -5.34
CA THR A 174 -5.01 10.20 -4.07
C THR A 174 -3.95 10.66 -3.06
N ARG A 175 -4.37 10.81 -1.80
CA ARG A 175 -3.46 10.96 -0.65
C ARG A 175 -3.24 9.66 0.08
N SER A 176 -4.33 8.90 0.21
CA SER A 176 -4.32 7.64 0.93
C SER A 176 -5.41 6.69 0.45
N ILE A 177 -5.28 5.43 0.83
CA ILE A 177 -6.21 4.36 0.49
C ILE A 177 -6.62 3.67 1.79
N TRP A 178 -7.91 3.55 2.05
CA TRP A 178 -8.42 2.82 3.23
C TRP A 178 -8.85 1.40 2.87
N VAL A 179 -8.34 0.40 3.59
CA VAL A 179 -8.65 -1.03 3.40
C VAL A 179 -9.24 -1.59 4.70
N SER A 180 -10.28 -2.41 4.61
CA SER A 180 -10.84 -3.01 5.83
C SER A 180 -9.90 -4.07 6.41
N LEU A 181 -10.01 -4.31 7.72
CA LEU A 181 -9.18 -5.31 8.38
C LEU A 181 -9.47 -6.73 7.87
N ASP A 182 -10.73 -7.03 7.54
CA ASP A 182 -11.15 -8.32 7.01
C ASP A 182 -10.61 -8.57 5.59
N GLU A 183 -10.64 -7.54 4.74
CA GLU A 183 -10.05 -7.59 3.39
C GLU A 183 -8.56 -7.91 3.46
N LEU A 184 -7.84 -7.18 4.33
CA LEU A 184 -6.41 -7.36 4.49
C LEU A 184 -6.05 -8.74 5.09
N LYS A 185 -6.77 -9.19 6.12
CA LYS A 185 -6.61 -10.54 6.70
C LYS A 185 -6.90 -11.63 5.67
N SER A 186 -7.97 -11.47 4.89
CA SER A 186 -8.32 -12.40 3.82
C SER A 186 -7.20 -12.49 2.78
N PHE A 187 -6.66 -11.36 2.31
CA PHE A 187 -5.52 -11.36 1.39
C PHE A 187 -4.33 -12.15 1.96
N ILE A 188 -3.92 -11.85 3.20
CA ILE A 188 -2.76 -12.48 3.85
C ILE A 188 -2.96 -13.98 4.08
N ASN A 189 -4.16 -14.40 4.51
CA ASN A 189 -4.47 -15.81 4.77
C ASN A 189 -4.53 -16.66 3.48
N ASN A 190 -4.79 -16.02 2.34
CA ASN A 190 -4.84 -16.68 1.04
C ASN A 190 -3.49 -16.68 0.29
N LEU A 191 -2.43 -16.12 0.86
CA LEU A 191 -1.10 -16.22 0.27
C LEU A 191 -0.55 -17.66 0.39
N PRO A 192 0.23 -18.13 -0.60
CA PRO A 192 0.88 -19.44 -0.52
C PRO A 192 1.70 -19.59 0.76
N LYS A 193 1.74 -20.80 1.34
CA LYS A 193 2.49 -21.06 2.58
C LYS A 193 3.97 -20.70 2.49
N ASN A 194 4.53 -20.75 1.28
CA ASN A 194 5.91 -20.40 0.97
C ASN A 194 6.12 -18.93 0.58
N ALA A 195 5.07 -18.10 0.56
CA ALA A 195 5.19 -16.66 0.31
C ALA A 195 6.10 -16.03 1.36
N ASN A 196 7.06 -15.20 0.93
CA ASN A 196 8.04 -14.56 1.82
C ASN A 196 7.75 -13.07 2.03
N GLY A 197 6.87 -12.48 1.21
CA GLY A 197 6.59 -11.06 1.27
C GLY A 197 5.36 -10.66 0.48
N VAL A 198 5.07 -9.37 0.57
CA VAL A 198 4.01 -8.68 -0.12
C VAL A 198 4.62 -7.52 -0.89
N ARG A 199 4.29 -7.38 -2.16
CA ARG A 199 4.66 -6.22 -2.97
C ARG A 199 3.44 -5.36 -3.22
N VAL A 200 3.57 -4.08 -2.84
CA VAL A 200 2.60 -3.01 -3.07
C VAL A 200 3.04 -2.23 -4.29
N HIS A 201 2.37 -2.41 -5.41
CA HIS A 201 2.61 -1.68 -6.66
C HIS A 201 1.87 -0.35 -6.63
N LEU A 202 2.56 0.72 -7.02
CA LEU A 202 1.91 1.99 -7.31
C LEU A 202 1.29 1.94 -8.71
N THR A 203 0.03 2.31 -8.81
CA THR A 203 -0.78 2.11 -10.02
C THR A 203 -1.71 3.30 -10.25
N VAL A 204 -2.36 3.35 -11.43
CA VAL A 204 -3.38 4.37 -11.74
C VAL A 204 -4.61 3.68 -12.32
N TYR A 205 -5.78 4.00 -11.77
CA TYR A 205 -7.07 3.53 -12.29
C TYR A 205 -7.31 3.94 -13.75
N ASN A 206 -8.08 3.15 -14.49
CA ASN A 206 -8.43 3.54 -15.85
C ASN A 206 -9.35 4.78 -15.84
N GLN A 207 -9.26 5.63 -16.87
CA GLN A 207 -10.16 6.77 -17.05
C GLN A 207 -11.64 6.35 -17.17
N SER A 208 -11.90 5.12 -17.62
CA SER A 208 -13.25 4.57 -17.74
C SER A 208 -13.81 3.99 -16.43
N GLU A 209 -13.02 3.95 -15.34
CA GLU A 209 -13.51 3.46 -14.06
C GLU A 209 -14.40 4.49 -13.37
N GLN A 210 -15.59 4.06 -12.97
CA GLN A 210 -16.66 4.97 -12.54
C GLN A 210 -16.39 5.69 -11.22
N HIS A 211 -15.49 5.19 -10.36
CA HIS A 211 -15.37 5.70 -9.00
C HIS A 211 -14.14 6.57 -8.76
N TYR A 212 -13.01 6.25 -9.40
CA TYR A 212 -11.73 6.92 -9.15
C TYR A 212 -10.91 7.08 -10.46
N PRO A 213 -11.51 7.63 -11.54
CA PRO A 213 -10.86 7.66 -12.83
C PRO A 213 -9.54 8.42 -12.75
N ASN A 214 -8.47 7.81 -13.28
CA ASN A 214 -7.16 8.44 -13.38
C ASN A 214 -6.48 8.79 -12.03
N GLN A 215 -7.00 8.31 -10.90
CA GLN A 215 -6.36 8.49 -9.60
C GLN A 215 -5.31 7.40 -9.31
N THR A 216 -4.26 7.77 -8.58
CA THR A 216 -3.24 6.87 -8.06
C THR A 216 -3.87 5.90 -7.06
N THR A 217 -3.50 4.63 -7.13
CA THR A 217 -3.95 3.60 -6.19
C THR A 217 -2.86 2.55 -6.02
N VAL A 218 -3.12 1.53 -5.21
CA VAL A 218 -2.18 0.44 -4.96
C VAL A 218 -2.75 -0.92 -5.32
N ILE A 219 -1.89 -1.78 -5.86
CA ILE A 219 -2.17 -3.21 -6.05
C ILE A 219 -1.23 -4.01 -5.20
N TRP A 220 -1.76 -4.97 -4.45
CA TRP A 220 -0.94 -5.86 -3.63
C TRP A 220 -0.82 -7.23 -4.28
N THR A 221 0.38 -7.77 -4.20
CA THR A 221 0.73 -9.10 -4.73
C THR A 221 1.54 -9.85 -3.69
N GLY A 222 1.34 -11.16 -3.60
CA GLY A 222 2.26 -12.02 -2.87
C GLY A 222 3.59 -12.10 -3.61
N THR A 223 4.67 -12.40 -2.87
CA THR A 223 6.00 -12.66 -3.46
C THR A 223 6.56 -13.98 -2.97
N LEU A 224 7.39 -14.61 -3.80
CA LEU A 224 8.19 -15.78 -3.47
C LEU A 224 9.67 -15.49 -3.67
N GLU A 225 10.51 -16.18 -2.91
CA GLU A 225 11.94 -16.27 -3.19
C GLU A 225 12.18 -17.26 -4.32
N GLN A 226 12.79 -16.78 -5.41
CA GLN A 226 13.31 -17.62 -6.47
C GLN A 226 14.80 -17.30 -6.66
N GLY A 227 15.66 -18.08 -6.00
CA GLY A 227 17.09 -17.80 -5.94
C GLY A 227 17.37 -16.46 -5.25
N TYR A 228 17.95 -15.50 -5.97
CA TYR A 228 18.31 -14.17 -5.45
C TYR A 228 17.24 -13.09 -5.72
N GLN A 229 16.08 -13.46 -6.26
CA GLN A 229 15.04 -12.52 -6.64
C GLN A 229 13.75 -12.80 -5.87
N THR A 230 13.07 -11.73 -5.47
CA THR A 230 11.66 -11.76 -5.08
C THR A 230 10.83 -11.61 -6.35
N VAL A 231 10.15 -12.69 -6.73
CA VAL A 231 9.26 -12.69 -7.89
C VAL A 231 7.84 -12.59 -7.36
N ASP A 232 7.04 -11.72 -7.97
CA ASP A 232 5.62 -11.69 -7.67
C ASP A 232 5.05 -13.06 -8.03
N ILE A 233 4.18 -13.59 -7.17
CA ILE A 233 3.58 -14.89 -7.42
C ILE A 233 2.71 -14.69 -8.64
N ILE A 234 2.97 -15.42 -9.71
CA ILE A 234 2.32 -15.33 -11.03
C ILE A 234 2.02 -16.77 -11.52
N ASP A 235 0.83 -17.02 -12.08
CA ASP A 235 0.32 -18.30 -12.57
C ASP A 235 1.04 -18.65 -13.85
N LYS A 236 0.91 -19.92 -14.22
CA LYS A 236 1.34 -20.49 -15.51
C LYS A 236 0.87 -19.68 -16.72
N ASP A 237 -0.20 -18.91 -16.59
CA ASP A 237 -0.78 -18.06 -17.64
C ASP A 237 -0.24 -16.60 -17.59
N GLY A 238 0.77 -16.31 -16.78
CA GLY A 238 1.32 -14.97 -16.59
C GLY A 238 0.49 -14.08 -15.65
N ALA A 239 -0.32 -14.71 -14.79
CA ALA A 239 -1.30 -14.04 -13.94
C ALA A 239 -0.85 -13.87 -12.47
N PHE A 240 -0.66 -12.68 -11.85
CA PHE A 240 -0.38 -12.60 -10.40
C PHE A 240 -1.31 -13.53 -9.57
N LEU A 241 -0.73 -14.53 -8.91
CA LEU A 241 -1.39 -15.57 -8.14
C LEU A 241 -1.43 -15.21 -6.65
N SER A 242 -2.59 -15.42 -6.04
CA SER A 242 -2.66 -15.94 -4.68
C SER A 242 -2.79 -17.49 -4.73
N ALA A 243 -2.78 -18.18 -3.58
CA ALA A 243 -2.66 -19.64 -3.46
C ALA A 243 -3.78 -20.49 -4.09
N ASP A 244 -4.80 -19.86 -4.67
CA ASP A 244 -5.83 -20.53 -5.45
C ASP A 244 -5.91 -19.91 -6.84
N LYS A 245 -6.12 -20.72 -7.88
CA LYS A 245 -6.13 -20.36 -9.33
C LYS A 245 -7.29 -19.41 -9.71
N THR A 246 -7.88 -18.75 -8.72
CA THR A 246 -9.03 -17.86 -8.77
C THR A 246 -8.67 -16.43 -8.35
N MET A 247 -7.47 -16.19 -7.81
CA MET A 247 -7.15 -14.94 -7.13
C MET A 247 -6.17 -14.09 -7.93
N ALA A 248 -6.78 -13.21 -8.71
CA ALA A 248 -6.17 -12.17 -9.50
C ALA A 248 -5.83 -10.92 -8.60
N PRO A 249 -4.94 -10.01 -9.02
CA PRO A 249 -4.44 -8.86 -8.25
C PRO A 249 -5.54 -8.00 -7.62
N TRP A 250 -5.28 -7.31 -6.52
CA TRP A 250 -6.34 -6.62 -5.76
C TRP A 250 -6.15 -5.12 -5.83
N THR A 251 -7.14 -4.37 -6.30
CA THR A 251 -7.28 -2.96 -5.91
C THR A 251 -7.90 -2.99 -4.53
N MET A 252 -7.09 -2.73 -3.52
CA MET A 252 -7.63 -2.64 -2.18
C MET A 252 -8.08 -1.21 -1.93
N GLY A 253 -9.26 -1.10 -1.35
CA GLY A 253 -9.64 0.07 -0.58
C GLY A 253 -10.32 1.22 -1.30
N LYS A 254 -10.82 2.14 -0.48
CA LYS A 254 -11.43 3.40 -0.90
C LYS A 254 -10.34 4.46 -0.98
N VAL A 255 -10.25 5.13 -2.12
CA VAL A 255 -9.36 6.27 -2.28
C VAL A 255 -9.86 7.43 -1.41
N CYS A 256 -8.93 8.03 -0.67
CA CYS A 256 -9.13 9.24 0.12
C CYS A 256 -8.26 10.36 -0.48
N SER A 257 -8.90 11.39 -1.02
CA SER A 257 -8.28 12.54 -1.68
C SER A 257 -8.24 13.77 -0.77
#